data_AF-A0A7J4QNR1-F1
#
_entry.id   AF-A0A7J4QNR1-F1
#
_cell.length_a   1.000
_cell.length_b   1.000
_cell.length_c   1.000
_cell.angle_alpha   90.00
_cell.angle_beta   90.00
_cell.angle_gamma   90.00
#
_symmetry.space_group_name_H-M   'P 1'
#
loop_
_entity.id
_entity.type
_entity.pdbx_description
1 polymer ?
#
loop_
_entity_poly.entity_id
_entity_poly.type
_entity_poly.pdbx_seq_one_letter_code
_entity_poly.pdbx_strand_id
1 'polypeptide(L)'
;VPNSDGDDTTHKWSELSSDCPDAGITLAYPDADSGTYEYFFEAALHEAEQGFRTGEQSADDNVIVNAITGDETAIGYFGYAYYQENQATLTAVAIQNDDGDFVAPDEGTVRDGSYNPLSRPIFMNLLVDADSLADTLPFLNYGLFSDAGQTSVSEVGYVSLNNLQEAQMYWGRYAHLLGMTAGGNEDLMKGFCSDVSISIAGSSTVFPVANAWAEDFKTLCAGVSITVEGGGSGAGAGRVCANSEKGTPVDIGDMSRGWKDSEATMGDNGQYSCLKGDTSITVTQLVVAFDGLSVVVKQGGAADQCISGLGGLSAAQLRWVFSANTSAELSAQGLDVSSIAPNDDQDGVREWSDLSADCADSAITLAYPDADSGTYEYFYEAIMHEHGAFASGEQSADDNVLVTALTGDENAIGYFGYAYYQENQAILTAIAVSDNHTHGIADAPEDAVAPSPASVSGGTYTPLARPIFMNVNNDNWGTVSGFLLWAFSGDGSAVISEVGYVPLDDATWMEMHRRILAEGTY
;
A
#
# COMPACT_ATOMS: atom_id res chain seq x y z
N VAL A 1 -30.29 -17.30 -22.29
CA VAL A 1 -31.15 -18.09 -21.39
C VAL A 1 -31.23 -19.54 -21.86
N PRO A 2 -31.04 -20.55 -20.99
CA PRO A 2 -30.92 -21.97 -21.40
C PRO A 2 -32.16 -22.57 -22.07
N ASN A 3 -33.35 -22.11 -21.72
CA ASN A 3 -34.63 -22.62 -22.24
C ASN A 3 -35.41 -21.55 -23.03
N SER A 4 -34.69 -20.59 -23.62
CA SER A 4 -35.30 -19.52 -24.43
C SER A 4 -36.18 -20.12 -25.54
N ASP A 5 -37.40 -19.58 -25.69
CA ASP A 5 -38.28 -19.89 -26.81
C ASP A 5 -38.03 -19.01 -28.06
N GLY A 6 -37.09 -18.07 -27.94
CA GLY A 6 -36.70 -17.12 -28.99
C GLY A 6 -37.68 -15.96 -29.19
N ASP A 7 -38.66 -15.77 -28.29
CA ASP A 7 -39.60 -14.64 -28.32
C ASP A 7 -39.23 -13.57 -27.28
N ASP A 8 -38.42 -12.59 -27.72
CA ASP A 8 -38.01 -11.48 -26.84
C ASP A 8 -39.13 -10.46 -26.56
N THR A 9 -40.34 -10.64 -27.12
CA THR A 9 -41.49 -9.79 -26.80
C THR A 9 -42.13 -10.15 -25.46
N THR A 10 -41.94 -11.39 -25.00
CA THR A 10 -42.39 -11.87 -23.69
C THR A 10 -41.36 -12.80 -23.08
N HIS A 11 -40.80 -12.44 -21.92
CA HIS A 11 -39.96 -13.37 -21.18
C HIS A 11 -40.76 -14.09 -20.10
N LYS A 12 -40.50 -15.39 -19.95
CA LYS A 12 -41.15 -16.29 -19.00
C LYS A 12 -40.18 -16.92 -18.02
N TRP A 13 -40.69 -17.31 -16.86
CA TRP A 13 -39.92 -18.01 -15.84
C TRP A 13 -39.34 -19.34 -16.34
N SER A 14 -40.09 -20.06 -17.20
CA SER A 14 -39.67 -21.31 -17.84
C SER A 14 -38.42 -21.17 -18.73
N GLU A 15 -38.09 -19.97 -19.21
CA GLU A 15 -36.89 -19.71 -20.02
C GLU A 15 -35.59 -19.76 -19.19
N LEU A 16 -35.69 -19.43 -17.89
CA LEU A 16 -34.57 -19.49 -16.94
C LEU A 16 -34.28 -20.95 -16.55
N SER A 17 -35.33 -21.72 -16.23
CA SER A 17 -35.25 -23.14 -15.88
C SER A 17 -36.54 -23.86 -16.25
N SER A 18 -36.44 -25.10 -16.75
CA SER A 18 -37.60 -25.93 -17.08
C SER A 18 -38.43 -26.33 -15.85
N ASP A 19 -37.86 -26.18 -14.66
CA ASP A 19 -38.53 -26.43 -13.38
C ASP A 19 -39.41 -25.25 -12.94
N CYS A 20 -39.27 -24.08 -13.59
CA CYS A 20 -40.05 -22.90 -13.29
C CYS A 20 -41.40 -22.89 -14.05
N PRO A 21 -42.41 -22.13 -13.56
CA PRO A 21 -43.70 -22.02 -14.24
C PRO A 21 -43.59 -21.47 -15.68
N ASP A 22 -44.42 -21.97 -16.59
CA ASP A 22 -44.61 -21.37 -17.92
C ASP A 22 -45.52 -20.13 -17.83
N ALA A 23 -45.03 -19.11 -17.13
CA ALA A 23 -45.72 -17.86 -16.86
C ALA A 23 -44.83 -16.67 -17.22
N GLY A 24 -45.44 -15.61 -17.78
CA GLY A 24 -44.73 -14.39 -18.12
C GLY A 24 -44.18 -13.68 -16.89
N ILE A 25 -43.01 -13.07 -17.01
CA ILE A 25 -42.37 -12.28 -15.95
C ILE A 25 -42.88 -10.85 -16.06
N THR A 26 -43.61 -10.40 -15.04
CA THR A 26 -44.00 -9.01 -14.85
C THR A 26 -42.96 -8.29 -13.99
N LEU A 27 -42.75 -7.00 -14.25
CA LEU A 27 -41.73 -6.20 -13.58
C LEU A 27 -42.39 -5.09 -12.75
N ALA A 28 -41.86 -4.86 -11.54
CA ALA A 28 -42.17 -3.68 -10.73
C ALA A 28 -40.86 -3.06 -10.23
N TYR A 29 -40.64 -1.77 -10.43
CA TYR A 29 -39.36 -1.12 -10.10
C TYR A 29 -39.49 0.38 -9.87
N PRO A 30 -38.48 1.04 -9.28
CA PRO A 30 -38.51 2.49 -9.03
C PRO A 30 -38.56 3.26 -10.35
N ASP A 31 -39.07 4.48 -10.34
CA ASP A 31 -39.03 5.33 -11.52
C ASP A 31 -37.63 5.95 -11.75
N ALA A 32 -37.45 6.58 -12.91
CA ALA A 32 -36.17 7.11 -13.35
C ALA A 32 -35.64 8.30 -12.52
N ASP A 33 -36.46 8.88 -11.64
CA ASP A 33 -36.03 9.95 -10.73
C ASP A 33 -35.39 9.38 -9.44
N SER A 34 -35.44 8.05 -9.24
CA SER A 34 -34.87 7.36 -8.09
C SER A 34 -33.40 6.99 -8.29
N GLY A 35 -32.55 7.29 -7.31
CA GLY A 35 -31.16 6.80 -7.28
C GLY A 35 -31.05 5.28 -7.17
N THR A 36 -32.13 4.58 -6.75
CA THR A 36 -32.21 3.12 -6.79
C THR A 36 -32.36 2.62 -8.23
N TYR A 37 -33.11 3.34 -9.07
CA TYR A 37 -33.24 3.04 -10.50
C TYR A 37 -31.90 3.20 -11.22
N GLU A 38 -31.25 4.34 -11.04
CA GLU A 38 -29.96 4.65 -11.65
C GLU A 38 -28.93 3.57 -11.30
N TYR A 39 -28.85 3.20 -10.02
CA TYR A 39 -27.91 2.18 -9.56
C TYR A 39 -28.16 0.80 -10.17
N PHE A 40 -29.41 0.32 -10.20
CA PHE A 40 -29.72 -0.97 -10.81
C PHE A 40 -29.47 -0.95 -12.34
N PHE A 41 -29.72 0.18 -12.99
CA PHE A 41 -29.46 0.36 -14.42
C PHE A 41 -27.96 0.24 -14.74
N GLU A 42 -27.10 0.80 -13.90
CA GLU A 42 -25.64 0.67 -14.02
C GLU A 42 -25.19 -0.76 -13.68
N ALA A 43 -25.59 -1.27 -12.52
CA ALA A 43 -25.06 -2.52 -11.95
C ALA A 43 -25.53 -3.78 -12.70
N ALA A 44 -26.80 -3.83 -13.12
CA ALA A 44 -27.40 -5.04 -13.71
C ALA A 44 -27.64 -4.94 -15.22
N LEU A 45 -27.87 -3.73 -15.73
CA LEU A 45 -28.15 -3.50 -17.15
C LEU A 45 -26.98 -2.85 -17.90
N HIS A 46 -25.90 -2.46 -17.20
CA HIS A 46 -24.73 -1.80 -17.77
C HIS A 46 -25.08 -0.61 -18.68
N GLU A 47 -26.07 0.17 -18.24
CA GLU A 47 -26.59 1.33 -18.96
C GLU A 47 -27.02 1.02 -20.41
N ALA A 48 -27.52 -0.20 -20.65
CA ALA A 48 -27.91 -0.64 -21.98
C ALA A 48 -28.88 0.35 -22.64
N GLU A 49 -28.64 0.68 -23.92
CA GLU A 49 -29.41 1.66 -24.70
C GLU A 49 -30.91 1.38 -24.71
N GLN A 50 -31.30 0.10 -24.61
CA GLN A 50 -32.70 -0.35 -24.62
C GLN A 50 -33.43 -0.06 -23.29
N GLY A 51 -32.71 0.20 -22.20
CA GLY A 51 -33.28 0.46 -20.89
C GLY A 51 -34.04 -0.74 -20.29
N PHE A 52 -35.00 -0.43 -19.40
CA PHE A 52 -35.87 -1.43 -18.80
C PHE A 52 -37.01 -1.84 -19.73
N ARG A 53 -37.40 -3.12 -19.66
CA ARG A 53 -38.67 -3.59 -20.20
C ARG A 53 -39.85 -2.93 -19.47
N THR A 54 -41.00 -2.85 -20.13
CA THR A 54 -42.22 -2.28 -19.54
C THR A 54 -42.62 -3.03 -18.26
N GLY A 55 -42.97 -2.27 -17.22
CA GLY A 55 -43.41 -2.76 -15.92
C GLY A 55 -44.11 -1.66 -15.12
N GLU A 56 -44.56 -2.00 -13.91
CA GLU A 56 -45.09 -1.02 -12.95
C GLU A 56 -43.95 -0.18 -12.39
N GLN A 57 -44.00 1.14 -12.61
CA GLN A 57 -42.98 2.08 -12.13
C GLN A 57 -43.58 3.03 -11.10
N SER A 58 -42.84 3.33 -10.03
CA SER A 58 -43.29 4.24 -8.98
C SER A 58 -42.13 4.84 -8.18
N ALA A 59 -42.21 6.12 -7.82
CA ALA A 59 -41.37 6.73 -6.78
C ALA A 59 -41.72 6.25 -5.35
N ASP A 60 -42.93 5.71 -5.14
CA ASP A 60 -43.35 5.14 -3.86
C ASP A 60 -43.12 3.62 -3.86
N ASP A 61 -42.15 3.16 -3.07
CA ASP A 61 -41.76 1.76 -2.94
C ASP A 61 -42.93 0.87 -2.45
N ASN A 62 -43.91 1.41 -1.72
CA ASN A 62 -45.10 0.62 -1.33
C ASN A 62 -45.94 0.20 -2.53
N VAL A 63 -45.96 1.00 -3.61
CA VAL A 63 -46.65 0.62 -4.85
C VAL A 63 -45.95 -0.58 -5.48
N ILE A 64 -44.61 -0.59 -5.46
CA ILE A 64 -43.79 -1.70 -5.98
C ILE A 64 -44.03 -2.98 -5.15
N VAL A 65 -44.00 -2.87 -3.82
CA VAL A 65 -44.31 -3.98 -2.90
C VAL A 65 -45.71 -4.55 -3.16
N ASN A 66 -46.71 -3.69 -3.34
CA ASN A 66 -48.08 -4.11 -3.62
C ASN A 66 -48.23 -4.76 -5.00
N ALA A 67 -47.51 -4.27 -6.01
CA ALA A 67 -47.48 -4.88 -7.34
C ALA A 67 -46.92 -6.30 -7.29
N ILE A 68 -45.81 -6.51 -6.57
CA ILE A 68 -45.21 -7.84 -6.41
C ILE A 68 -46.11 -8.77 -5.59
N THR A 69 -46.68 -8.26 -4.49
CA THR A 69 -47.57 -9.07 -3.63
C THR A 69 -48.88 -9.43 -4.35
N GLY A 70 -49.34 -8.59 -5.29
CA GLY A 70 -50.56 -8.80 -6.06
C GLY A 70 -50.42 -9.72 -7.27
N ASP A 71 -49.20 -10.05 -7.68
CA ASP A 71 -48.90 -10.86 -8.87
C ASP A 71 -47.82 -11.91 -8.56
N GLU A 72 -48.23 -13.17 -8.42
CA GLU A 72 -47.34 -14.31 -8.13
C GLU A 72 -46.25 -14.54 -9.21
N THR A 73 -46.35 -13.87 -10.36
CA THR A 73 -45.39 -13.97 -11.47
C THR A 73 -44.45 -12.76 -11.55
N ALA A 74 -44.61 -11.78 -10.65
CA ALA A 74 -43.83 -10.56 -10.65
C ALA A 74 -42.46 -10.72 -9.99
N ILE A 75 -41.50 -9.96 -10.51
CA ILE A 75 -40.23 -9.64 -9.85
C ILE A 75 -40.06 -8.13 -9.80
N GLY A 76 -39.40 -7.65 -8.76
CA GLY A 76 -39.03 -6.26 -8.66
C GLY A 76 -37.82 -6.03 -7.78
N TYR A 77 -37.35 -4.80 -7.76
CA TYR A 77 -36.28 -4.34 -6.88
C TYR A 77 -36.68 -2.98 -6.28
N PHE A 78 -36.20 -2.71 -5.07
CA PHE A 78 -36.42 -1.49 -4.31
C PHE A 78 -35.46 -1.50 -3.10
N GLY A 79 -35.45 -0.44 -2.28
CA GLY A 79 -34.54 -0.33 -1.15
C GLY A 79 -34.69 -1.45 -0.10
N TYR A 80 -33.57 -1.94 0.45
CA TYR A 80 -33.54 -3.03 1.44
C TYR A 80 -34.43 -2.77 2.67
N ALA A 81 -34.56 -1.51 3.10
CA ALA A 81 -35.47 -1.09 4.18
C ALA A 81 -36.89 -1.63 4.01
N TYR A 82 -37.46 -1.43 2.83
CA TYR A 82 -38.82 -1.84 2.52
C TYR A 82 -38.95 -3.37 2.46
N TYR A 83 -37.87 -4.08 2.10
CA TYR A 83 -37.88 -5.54 2.14
C TYR A 83 -37.93 -6.02 3.59
N GLN A 84 -37.12 -5.42 4.49
CA GLN A 84 -37.14 -5.75 5.92
C GLN A 84 -38.54 -5.60 6.53
N GLU A 85 -39.26 -4.54 6.16
CA GLU A 85 -40.64 -4.31 6.64
C GLU A 85 -41.67 -5.31 6.07
N ASN A 86 -41.36 -5.97 4.94
CA ASN A 86 -42.27 -6.82 4.18
C ASN A 86 -41.82 -8.29 4.05
N GLN A 87 -40.91 -8.77 4.91
CA GLN A 87 -40.38 -10.15 4.88
C GLN A 87 -41.46 -11.23 5.08
N ALA A 88 -42.62 -10.86 5.65
CA ALA A 88 -43.74 -11.78 5.82
C ALA A 88 -44.43 -12.15 4.49
N THR A 89 -44.29 -11.32 3.46
CA THR A 89 -44.97 -11.50 2.16
C THR A 89 -44.00 -11.58 0.98
N LEU A 90 -42.78 -11.07 1.13
CA LEU A 90 -41.78 -11.05 0.07
C LEU A 90 -40.63 -12.01 0.38
N THR A 91 -40.04 -12.57 -0.68
CA THR A 91 -38.81 -13.37 -0.60
C THR A 91 -37.73 -12.68 -1.42
N ALA A 92 -36.59 -12.38 -0.80
CA ALA A 92 -35.45 -11.84 -1.53
C ALA A 92 -34.73 -12.93 -2.34
N VAL A 93 -34.25 -12.55 -3.52
CA VAL A 93 -33.51 -13.43 -4.42
C VAL A 93 -32.02 -13.35 -4.11
N ALA A 94 -31.38 -14.51 -3.98
CA ALA A 94 -29.93 -14.60 -3.93
C ALA A 94 -29.34 -14.36 -5.33
N ILE A 95 -28.35 -13.49 -5.43
CA ILE A 95 -27.64 -13.20 -6.69
C ILE A 95 -26.22 -13.74 -6.60
N GLN A 96 -25.67 -14.11 -7.74
CA GLN A 96 -24.26 -14.48 -7.81
C GLN A 96 -23.40 -13.22 -7.66
N ASN A 97 -22.53 -13.20 -6.65
CA ASN A 97 -21.56 -12.14 -6.44
C ASN A 97 -20.30 -12.35 -7.29
N ASP A 98 -19.34 -11.42 -7.21
CA ASP A 98 -18.08 -11.46 -7.97
C ASP A 98 -17.19 -12.68 -7.63
N ASP A 99 -17.35 -13.26 -6.44
CA ASP A 99 -16.67 -14.49 -6.00
C ASP A 99 -17.34 -15.77 -6.53
N GLY A 100 -18.50 -15.64 -7.17
CA GLY A 100 -19.28 -16.73 -7.73
C GLY A 100 -20.28 -17.37 -6.77
N ASP A 101 -20.43 -16.83 -5.55
CA ASP A 101 -21.36 -17.31 -4.52
C ASP A 101 -22.74 -16.67 -4.67
N PHE A 102 -23.80 -17.44 -4.44
CA PHE A 102 -25.17 -16.93 -4.42
C PHE A 102 -25.52 -16.36 -3.04
N VAL A 103 -25.56 -15.04 -2.92
CA VAL A 103 -25.76 -14.31 -1.66
C VAL A 103 -27.12 -13.64 -1.68
N ALA A 104 -27.87 -13.75 -0.58
CA ALA A 104 -29.14 -13.03 -0.38
C ALA A 104 -28.90 -11.75 0.46
N PRO A 105 -29.75 -10.71 0.32
CA PRO A 105 -29.60 -9.51 1.11
C PRO A 105 -30.03 -9.74 2.56
N ASP A 106 -29.12 -9.46 3.48
CA ASP A 106 -29.40 -9.24 4.89
C ASP A 106 -28.54 -8.08 5.41
N GLU A 107 -28.69 -7.72 6.69
CA GLU A 107 -27.92 -6.63 7.29
C GLU A 107 -26.41 -6.87 7.25
N GLY A 108 -25.97 -8.13 7.39
CA GLY A 108 -24.57 -8.51 7.30
C GLY A 108 -24.04 -8.40 5.88
N THR A 109 -24.71 -9.04 4.92
CA THR A 109 -24.25 -9.12 3.52
C THR A 109 -24.32 -7.78 2.78
N VAL A 110 -25.23 -6.89 3.19
CA VAL A 110 -25.26 -5.51 2.72
C VAL A 110 -24.13 -4.69 3.35
N ARG A 111 -23.87 -4.86 4.65
CA ARG A 111 -22.84 -4.10 5.39
C ARG A 111 -21.42 -4.43 4.96
N ASP A 112 -21.12 -5.71 4.73
CA ASP A 112 -19.78 -6.18 4.36
C ASP A 112 -19.51 -6.14 2.85
N GLY A 113 -20.54 -5.86 2.04
CA GLY A 113 -20.42 -5.77 0.59
C GLY A 113 -20.46 -7.11 -0.14
N SER A 114 -20.69 -8.24 0.55
CA SER A 114 -20.77 -9.56 -0.08
C SER A 114 -22.00 -9.74 -0.97
N TYR A 115 -23.06 -8.92 -0.79
CA TYR A 115 -24.22 -8.84 -1.69
C TYR A 115 -23.97 -7.95 -2.93
N ASN A 116 -22.76 -7.97 -3.48
CA ASN A 116 -22.43 -7.25 -4.71
C ASN A 116 -23.05 -7.94 -5.95
N PRO A 117 -23.37 -7.18 -7.02
CA PRO A 117 -23.24 -5.73 -7.13
C PRO A 117 -24.46 -4.97 -6.60
N LEU A 118 -25.38 -5.58 -5.85
CA LEU A 118 -26.63 -4.92 -5.42
C LEU A 118 -26.57 -4.27 -4.02
N SER A 119 -25.48 -4.41 -3.29
CA SER A 119 -25.13 -3.56 -2.15
C SER A 119 -24.06 -2.55 -2.52
N ARG A 120 -24.13 -1.35 -1.93
CA ARG A 120 -23.10 -0.31 -2.07
C ARG A 120 -23.00 0.59 -0.85
N PRO A 121 -21.81 1.15 -0.58
CA PRO A 121 -21.68 2.28 0.32
C PRO A 121 -22.42 3.51 -0.20
N ILE A 122 -22.87 4.35 0.71
CA ILE A 122 -23.40 5.69 0.43
C ILE A 122 -22.37 6.70 0.88
N PHE A 123 -22.08 7.66 0.02
CA PHE A 123 -20.97 8.59 0.22
C PHE A 123 -21.46 10.00 0.59
N MET A 124 -20.71 10.65 1.48
CA MET A 124 -20.74 12.09 1.67
C MET A 124 -19.40 12.65 1.17
N ASN A 125 -19.45 13.45 0.10
CA ASN A 125 -18.25 14.07 -0.46
C ASN A 125 -17.97 15.40 0.24
N LEU A 126 -16.75 15.56 0.76
CA LEU A 126 -16.34 16.71 1.55
C LEU A 126 -15.45 17.64 0.73
N LEU A 127 -15.61 18.95 0.97
CA LEU A 127 -14.67 19.95 0.49
C LEU A 127 -13.48 20.00 1.46
N VAL A 128 -12.30 19.61 0.98
CA VAL A 128 -11.08 19.47 1.81
C VAL A 128 -10.30 20.78 1.82
N ASP A 129 -10.74 21.71 2.67
CA ASP A 129 -10.00 22.90 3.05
C ASP A 129 -10.24 23.21 4.53
N ALA A 130 -9.29 23.90 5.17
CA ALA A 130 -9.30 24.08 6.62
C ALA A 130 -10.56 24.78 7.16
N ASP A 131 -11.11 25.77 6.43
CA ASP A 131 -12.28 26.54 6.86
C ASP A 131 -13.56 25.70 6.72
N SER A 132 -13.74 25.03 5.57
CA SER A 132 -14.89 24.14 5.34
C SER A 132 -14.90 22.94 6.28
N LEU A 133 -13.73 22.38 6.59
CA LEU A 133 -13.59 21.25 7.51
C LEU A 133 -13.99 21.64 8.93
N ALA A 134 -13.68 22.85 9.38
CA ALA A 134 -14.06 23.33 10.71
C ALA A 134 -15.59 23.32 10.94
N ASP A 135 -16.38 23.59 9.89
CA ASP A 135 -17.84 23.58 9.96
C ASP A 135 -18.44 22.17 9.71
N THR A 136 -17.83 21.38 8.84
CA THR A 136 -18.39 20.07 8.41
C THR A 136 -18.04 18.91 9.32
N LEU A 137 -16.83 18.87 9.88
CA LEU A 137 -16.39 17.79 10.77
C LEU A 137 -17.30 17.60 11.98
N PRO A 138 -17.78 18.64 12.69
CA PRO A 138 -18.71 18.46 13.81
C PRO A 138 -20.01 17.74 13.42
N PHE A 139 -20.54 18.00 12.21
CA PHE A 139 -21.73 17.32 11.71
C PHE A 139 -21.45 15.84 11.40
N LEU A 140 -20.31 15.55 10.76
CA LEU A 140 -19.89 14.17 10.51
C LEU A 140 -19.67 13.40 11.79
N ASN A 141 -19.07 14.04 12.80
CA ASN A 141 -18.84 13.40 14.09
C ASN A 141 -20.15 13.00 14.77
N TYR A 142 -21.17 13.85 14.69
CA TYR A 142 -22.52 13.51 15.14
C TYR A 142 -23.11 12.35 14.32
N GLY A 143 -23.10 12.46 12.99
CA GLY A 143 -23.77 11.49 12.12
C GLY A 143 -23.14 10.10 12.12
N LEU A 144 -21.80 10.03 12.11
CA LEU A 144 -21.04 8.80 11.93
C LEU A 144 -20.59 8.16 13.23
N PHE A 145 -20.43 8.90 14.32
CA PHE A 145 -19.78 8.41 15.54
C PHE A 145 -20.60 8.62 16.81
N SER A 146 -21.88 8.96 16.68
CA SER A 146 -22.81 8.98 17.81
C SER A 146 -23.92 7.95 17.65
N ASP A 147 -24.34 7.35 18.76
CA ASP A 147 -25.47 6.42 18.79
C ASP A 147 -26.73 7.02 18.15
N ALA A 148 -26.96 8.32 18.34
CA ALA A 148 -28.11 9.02 17.77
C ALA A 148 -28.01 9.15 16.24
N GLY A 149 -26.82 9.44 15.72
CA GLY A 149 -26.55 9.48 14.28
C GLY A 149 -26.74 8.11 13.64
N GLN A 150 -26.12 7.08 14.21
CA GLN A 150 -26.22 5.70 13.71
C GLN A 150 -27.65 5.14 13.82
N THR A 151 -28.36 5.46 14.91
CA THR A 151 -29.79 5.12 15.02
C THR A 151 -30.59 5.79 13.90
N SER A 152 -30.30 7.04 13.56
CA SER A 152 -30.98 7.75 12.47
C SER A 152 -30.76 7.07 11.12
N VAL A 153 -29.57 6.51 10.85
CA VAL A 153 -29.27 5.75 9.62
C VAL A 153 -30.20 4.53 9.49
N SER A 154 -30.33 3.75 10.57
CA SER A 154 -31.23 2.59 10.60
C SER A 154 -32.71 2.98 10.57
N GLU A 155 -33.10 4.08 11.21
CA GLU A 155 -34.48 4.60 11.19
C GLU A 155 -34.95 5.04 9.80
N VAL A 156 -34.04 5.56 8.97
CA VAL A 156 -34.34 5.88 7.56
C VAL A 156 -34.14 4.69 6.62
N GLY A 157 -33.83 3.51 7.16
CA GLY A 157 -33.81 2.25 6.42
C GLY A 157 -32.47 1.84 5.79
N TYR A 158 -31.38 2.56 6.08
CA TYR A 158 -30.06 2.17 5.64
C TYR A 158 -29.39 1.24 6.65
N VAL A 159 -28.39 0.49 6.19
CA VAL A 159 -27.58 -0.37 7.06
C VAL A 159 -26.44 0.45 7.66
N SER A 160 -26.43 0.57 8.99
CA SER A 160 -25.37 1.27 9.72
C SER A 160 -24.02 0.58 9.57
N LEU A 161 -22.94 1.32 9.75
CA LEU A 161 -21.60 0.75 9.87
C LEU A 161 -21.53 -0.16 11.11
N ASN A 162 -20.63 -1.15 11.12
CA ASN A 162 -20.25 -1.83 12.36
C ASN A 162 -19.12 -1.09 13.09
N ASN A 163 -18.83 -1.47 14.33
CA ASN A 163 -17.79 -0.85 15.15
C ASN A 163 -16.42 -0.79 14.46
N LEU A 164 -16.04 -1.81 13.67
CA LEU A 164 -14.76 -1.81 12.96
C LEU A 164 -14.75 -0.77 11.83
N GLN A 165 -15.82 -0.71 11.04
CA GLN A 165 -15.99 0.28 9.97
C GLN A 165 -16.10 1.69 10.53
N GLU A 166 -16.78 1.89 11.67
CA GLU A 166 -16.82 3.18 12.36
C GLU A 166 -15.43 3.59 12.85
N ALA A 167 -14.68 2.67 13.49
CA ALA A 167 -13.31 2.94 13.91
C ALA A 167 -12.41 3.28 12.71
N GLN A 168 -12.55 2.57 11.59
CA GLN A 168 -11.84 2.85 10.35
C GLN A 168 -12.18 4.25 9.81
N MET A 169 -13.46 4.63 9.82
CA MET A 169 -13.87 5.97 9.39
C MET A 169 -13.39 7.05 10.35
N TYR A 170 -13.39 6.77 11.65
CA TYR A 170 -12.95 7.72 12.66
C TYR A 170 -11.45 7.99 12.53
N TRP A 171 -10.63 6.93 12.62
CA TRP A 171 -9.18 7.09 12.65
C TRP A 171 -8.59 7.27 11.25
N GLY A 172 -9.12 6.56 10.26
CA GLY A 172 -8.64 6.57 8.88
C GLY A 172 -9.09 7.77 8.05
N ARG A 173 -10.09 8.55 8.52
CA ARG A 173 -10.58 9.73 7.78
C ARG A 173 -10.80 10.92 8.69
N TYR A 174 -11.65 10.78 9.70
CA TYR A 174 -12.05 11.93 10.53
C TYR A 174 -10.86 12.55 11.29
N ALA A 175 -10.04 11.74 11.97
CA ALA A 175 -8.87 12.21 12.72
C ALA A 175 -7.81 12.86 11.82
N HIS A 176 -7.62 12.33 10.61
CA HIS A 176 -6.74 12.91 9.60
C HIS A 176 -7.25 14.30 9.15
N LEU A 177 -8.52 14.39 8.76
CA LEU A 177 -9.14 15.65 8.34
C LEU A 177 -9.19 16.69 9.48
N LEU A 178 -9.38 16.25 10.73
CA LEU A 178 -9.31 17.12 11.90
C LEU A 178 -7.92 17.75 12.05
N GLY A 179 -6.86 16.97 11.79
CA GLY A 179 -5.47 17.46 11.77
C GLY A 179 -5.23 18.56 10.73
N MET A 180 -6.01 18.60 9.64
CA MET A 180 -5.92 19.65 8.62
C MET A 180 -6.60 20.97 9.01
N THR A 181 -7.36 20.99 10.11
CA THR A 181 -7.99 22.22 10.61
C THR A 181 -6.99 23.08 11.36
N ALA A 182 -7.31 24.37 11.56
CA ALA A 182 -6.46 25.26 12.38
C ALA A 182 -6.33 24.81 13.84
N GLY A 183 -7.26 23.99 14.35
CA GLY A 183 -7.20 23.41 15.69
C GLY A 183 -6.30 22.18 15.79
N GLY A 184 -5.94 21.57 14.66
CA GLY A 184 -5.21 20.30 14.62
C GLY A 184 -5.95 19.16 15.32
N ASN A 185 -5.25 18.06 15.56
CA ASN A 185 -5.76 16.88 16.27
C ASN A 185 -4.91 16.51 17.50
N GLU A 186 -4.01 17.40 17.96
CA GLU A 186 -3.07 17.12 19.06
C GLU A 186 -3.78 16.62 20.33
N ASP A 187 -4.89 17.25 20.73
CA ASP A 187 -5.66 16.85 21.91
C ASP A 187 -6.33 15.47 21.74
N LEU A 188 -6.73 15.12 20.52
CA LEU A 188 -7.22 13.78 20.19
C LEU A 188 -6.08 12.76 20.34
N MET A 189 -4.90 13.08 19.79
CA MET A 189 -3.73 12.21 19.84
C MET A 189 -3.21 12.02 21.27
N LYS A 190 -3.31 13.05 22.13
CA LYS A 190 -3.01 12.94 23.57
C LYS A 190 -3.92 11.96 24.31
N GLY A 191 -5.12 11.70 23.79
CA GLY A 191 -6.02 10.68 24.33
C GLY A 191 -5.42 9.27 24.32
N PHE A 192 -4.45 9.00 23.44
CA PHE A 192 -3.74 7.73 23.33
C PHE A 192 -2.48 7.66 24.19
N CYS A 193 -2.11 8.75 24.87
CA CYS A 193 -0.99 8.73 25.77
C CYS A 193 -1.27 7.81 26.96
N SER A 194 -0.37 6.87 27.18
CA SER A 194 -0.38 5.97 28.32
C SER A 194 1.03 5.85 28.90
N ASP A 195 1.11 5.56 30.20
CA ASP A 195 2.37 5.33 30.89
C ASP A 195 2.89 3.93 30.54
N VAL A 196 3.50 3.78 29.37
CA VAL A 196 4.01 2.51 28.84
C VAL A 196 5.49 2.59 28.48
N SER A 197 6.15 1.44 28.47
CA SER A 197 7.51 1.28 27.96
C SER A 197 7.46 0.44 26.68
N ILE A 198 7.84 1.02 25.55
CA ILE A 198 7.88 0.36 24.26
C ILE A 198 9.34 0.08 23.89
N SER A 199 9.61 -1.14 23.47
CA SER A 199 10.90 -1.60 22.98
C SER A 199 10.80 -1.97 21.51
N ILE A 200 11.68 -1.38 20.69
CA ILE A 200 11.74 -1.57 19.24
C ILE A 200 13.17 -1.97 18.90
N ALA A 201 13.35 -2.98 18.06
CA ALA A 201 14.67 -3.29 17.54
C ALA A 201 14.67 -3.92 16.15
N GLY A 202 15.73 -3.69 15.37
CA GLY A 202 15.95 -4.42 14.14
C GLY A 202 16.70 -3.63 13.07
N SER A 203 16.10 -3.54 11.89
CA SER A 203 16.73 -3.00 10.68
C SER A 203 17.32 -1.60 10.86
N SER A 204 18.58 -1.46 10.47
CA SER A 204 19.31 -0.17 10.32
C SER A 204 18.59 0.77 9.35
N THR A 205 17.91 0.23 8.34
CA THR A 205 17.09 0.98 7.38
C THR A 205 15.77 1.48 7.99
N VAL A 206 15.22 0.84 9.03
CA VAL A 206 13.96 1.29 9.65
C VAL A 206 14.22 2.18 10.87
N PHE A 207 15.42 2.06 11.44
CA PHE A 207 15.86 2.81 12.60
C PHE A 207 15.61 4.34 12.50
N PRO A 208 15.86 5.04 11.38
CA PRO A 208 15.66 6.49 11.31
C PRO A 208 14.20 6.91 11.55
N VAL A 209 13.24 6.25 10.88
CA VAL A 209 11.81 6.56 11.05
C VAL A 209 11.30 6.14 12.42
N ALA A 210 11.71 4.95 12.90
CA ALA A 210 11.32 4.47 14.23
C ALA A 210 11.82 5.41 15.34
N ASN A 211 13.05 5.91 15.22
CA ASN A 211 13.64 6.82 16.20
C ASN A 211 13.00 8.21 16.14
N ALA A 212 12.75 8.77 14.95
CA ALA A 212 12.06 10.05 14.81
C ALA A 212 10.64 10.00 15.41
N TRP A 213 9.87 8.96 15.06
CA TRP A 213 8.56 8.72 15.67
C TRP A 213 8.63 8.56 17.18
N ALA A 214 9.64 7.87 17.70
CA ALA A 214 9.83 7.71 19.14
C ALA A 214 10.05 9.06 19.85
N GLU A 215 10.90 9.95 19.30
CA GLU A 215 11.16 11.28 19.88
C GLU A 215 9.93 12.19 19.87
N ASP A 216 9.21 12.22 18.76
CA ASP A 216 8.02 13.05 18.60
C ASP A 216 6.88 12.54 19.51
N PHE A 217 6.66 11.23 19.55
CA PHE A 217 5.64 10.65 20.42
C PHE A 217 5.97 10.84 21.91
N LYS A 218 7.26 10.78 22.30
CA LYS A 218 7.69 11.14 23.68
C LYS A 218 7.41 12.59 24.02
N THR A 219 7.51 13.49 23.04
CA THR A 219 7.18 14.91 23.21
C THR A 219 5.67 15.09 23.41
N LEU A 220 4.85 14.33 22.68
CA LEU A 220 3.39 14.32 22.83
C LEU A 220 2.95 13.70 24.18
N CYS A 221 3.58 12.58 24.56
CA CYS A 221 3.19 11.74 25.69
C CYS A 221 4.29 11.64 26.76
N ALA A 222 4.29 12.56 27.73
CA ALA A 222 5.34 12.65 28.75
C ALA A 222 5.55 11.39 29.64
N GLY A 223 4.58 10.46 29.67
CA GLY A 223 4.63 9.22 30.44
C GLY A 223 5.24 8.02 29.69
N VAL A 224 5.49 8.15 28.39
CA VAL A 224 5.99 7.05 27.56
C VAL A 224 7.52 6.95 27.62
N SER A 225 8.04 5.74 27.64
CA SER A 225 9.45 5.45 27.41
C SER A 225 9.57 4.59 26.15
N ILE A 226 10.29 5.07 25.13
CA ILE A 226 10.53 4.31 23.91
C ILE A 226 12.02 4.13 23.71
N THR A 227 12.45 2.88 23.53
CA THR A 227 13.82 2.52 23.19
C THR A 227 13.85 1.88 21.81
N VAL A 228 14.69 2.42 20.92
CA VAL A 228 14.89 1.91 19.57
C VAL A 228 16.34 1.44 19.44
N GLU A 229 16.55 0.20 19.00
CA GLU A 229 17.87 -0.40 18.82
C GLU A 229 18.07 -0.93 17.38
N GLY A 230 19.21 -0.65 16.77
CA GLY A 230 19.61 -1.30 15.52
C GLY A 230 20.03 -2.77 15.72
N GLY A 231 20.33 -3.46 14.63
CA GLY A 231 20.79 -4.86 14.64
C GLY A 231 20.50 -5.68 13.37
N GLY A 232 19.83 -5.08 12.39
CA GLY A 232 19.48 -5.72 11.12
C GLY A 232 18.13 -6.46 11.17
N SER A 233 17.54 -6.72 10.01
CA SER A 233 16.21 -7.35 9.89
C SER A 233 16.12 -8.74 10.54
N GLY A 234 17.24 -9.48 10.60
CA GLY A 234 17.31 -10.78 11.29
C GLY A 234 17.30 -10.67 12.82
N ALA A 235 17.79 -9.55 13.37
CA ALA A 235 17.67 -9.27 14.80
C ALA A 235 16.24 -8.85 15.15
N GLY A 236 15.61 -8.00 14.33
CA GLY A 236 14.21 -7.60 14.51
C GLY A 236 13.26 -8.81 14.51
N ALA A 237 13.34 -9.64 13.46
CA ALA A 237 12.57 -10.88 13.33
C ALA A 237 12.75 -11.82 14.54
N GLY A 238 13.99 -11.97 15.02
CA GLY A 238 14.26 -12.85 16.16
C GLY A 238 13.80 -12.29 17.49
N ARG A 239 14.03 -11.00 17.75
CA ARG A 239 13.72 -10.37 19.03
C ARG A 239 12.22 -10.23 19.25
N VAL A 240 11.43 -9.92 18.21
CA VAL A 240 9.96 -9.90 18.34
C VAL A 240 9.41 -11.30 18.66
N CYS A 241 10.04 -12.35 18.13
CA CYS A 241 9.75 -13.75 18.45
C CYS A 241 10.42 -14.25 19.76
N ALA A 242 10.95 -13.35 20.60
CA ALA A 242 11.66 -13.69 21.84
C ALA A 242 12.81 -14.72 21.67
N ASN A 243 13.48 -14.72 20.52
CA ASN A 243 14.65 -15.57 20.28
C ASN A 243 15.89 -15.02 20.99
N SER A 244 16.29 -15.66 22.09
CA SER A 244 17.43 -15.26 22.91
C SER A 244 18.77 -15.27 22.18
N GLU A 245 18.91 -15.99 21.05
CA GLU A 245 20.10 -15.93 20.20
C GLU A 245 20.25 -14.60 19.45
N LYS A 246 19.16 -13.84 19.33
CA LYS A 246 19.09 -12.55 18.61
C LYS A 246 19.06 -11.34 19.55
N GLY A 247 18.93 -11.57 20.86
CA GLY A 247 19.02 -10.56 21.90
C GLY A 247 17.79 -10.52 22.80
N THR A 248 17.60 -9.40 23.48
CA THR A 248 16.45 -9.17 24.37
C THR A 248 15.16 -9.11 23.55
N PRO A 249 14.07 -9.75 23.99
CA PRO A 249 12.76 -9.63 23.35
C PRO A 249 12.31 -8.17 23.26
N VAL A 250 11.58 -7.85 22.18
CA VAL A 250 11.04 -6.50 21.93
C VAL A 250 9.56 -6.57 21.56
N ASP A 251 8.87 -5.45 21.70
CA ASP A 251 7.46 -5.31 21.33
C ASP A 251 7.30 -5.20 19.80
N ILE A 252 8.23 -4.52 19.14
CA ILE A 252 8.23 -4.30 17.70
C ILE A 252 9.58 -4.69 17.10
N GLY A 253 9.54 -5.60 16.11
CA GLY A 253 10.69 -6.03 15.33
C GLY A 253 10.76 -5.30 13.99
N ASP A 254 11.74 -4.42 13.83
CA ASP A 254 11.93 -3.64 12.61
C ASP A 254 12.63 -4.46 11.52
N MET A 255 12.09 -4.44 10.31
CA MET A 255 12.58 -5.23 9.18
C MET A 255 12.49 -4.45 7.87
N SER A 256 13.52 -4.51 7.04
CA SER A 256 13.54 -3.94 5.69
C SER A 256 13.44 -5.03 4.60
N ARG A 257 12.78 -6.14 4.95
CA ARG A 257 12.49 -7.28 4.07
C ARG A 257 11.34 -8.09 4.67
N GLY A 258 10.70 -8.91 3.85
CA GLY A 258 9.72 -9.90 4.32
C GLY A 258 10.35 -10.97 5.23
N TRP A 259 9.52 -11.72 5.94
CA TRP A 259 9.95 -12.87 6.75
C TRP A 259 10.59 -13.96 5.90
N LYS A 260 11.65 -14.60 6.40
CA LYS A 260 12.20 -15.82 5.79
C LYS A 260 11.39 -17.03 6.24
N ASP A 261 11.28 -18.06 5.39
CA ASP A 261 10.62 -19.34 5.72
C ASP A 261 11.20 -20.02 6.97
N SER A 262 12.46 -19.74 7.31
CA SER A 262 13.11 -20.27 8.52
C SER A 262 12.79 -19.48 9.79
N GLU A 263 12.19 -18.30 9.68
CA GLU A 263 11.93 -17.36 10.78
C GLU A 263 10.47 -17.42 11.22
N ALA A 264 9.52 -17.38 10.28
CA ALA A 264 8.09 -17.45 10.55
C ALA A 264 7.29 -18.05 9.39
N THR A 265 6.03 -18.40 9.63
CA THR A 265 5.07 -18.82 8.59
C THR A 265 3.84 -17.92 8.63
N MET A 266 3.42 -17.42 7.46
CA MET A 266 2.23 -16.58 7.32
C MET A 266 0.96 -17.45 7.41
N GLY A 267 0.00 -17.04 8.24
CA GLY A 267 -1.34 -17.63 8.31
C GLY A 267 -2.32 -16.97 7.36
N ASP A 268 -3.52 -17.55 7.24
CA ASP A 268 -4.59 -17.08 6.34
C ASP A 268 -5.09 -15.66 6.66
N ASN A 269 -4.89 -15.21 7.90
CA ASN A 269 -5.21 -13.85 8.36
C ASN A 269 -4.11 -12.82 8.10
N GLY A 270 -3.00 -13.21 7.44
CA GLY A 270 -1.86 -12.35 7.16
C GLY A 270 -0.92 -12.09 8.34
N GLN A 271 -1.15 -12.75 9.48
CA GLN A 271 -0.22 -12.74 10.62
C GLN A 271 0.85 -13.81 10.47
N TYR A 272 1.99 -13.62 11.14
CA TYR A 272 3.13 -14.52 11.11
C TYR A 272 3.26 -15.30 12.42
N SER A 273 3.31 -16.63 12.33
CA SER A 273 3.64 -17.50 13.48
C SER A 273 5.15 -17.71 13.55
N CYS A 274 5.77 -17.39 14.69
CA CYS A 274 7.21 -17.54 14.90
C CYS A 274 7.66 -19.02 14.86
N LEU A 275 8.76 -19.30 14.16
CA LEU A 275 9.38 -20.65 14.08
C LEU A 275 10.64 -20.80 14.94
N LYS A 276 11.16 -19.69 15.47
CA LYS A 276 12.36 -19.62 16.33
C LYS A 276 12.07 -18.73 17.53
N GLY A 277 12.70 -19.00 18.67
CA GLY A 277 12.38 -18.34 19.93
C GLY A 277 11.13 -18.95 20.58
N ASP A 278 10.19 -18.11 20.99
CA ASP A 278 8.89 -18.55 21.48
C ASP A 278 7.92 -18.77 20.30
N THR A 279 7.65 -20.03 19.99
CA THR A 279 6.79 -20.41 18.85
C THR A 279 5.29 -20.27 19.14
N SER A 280 4.92 -19.78 20.33
CA SER A 280 3.52 -19.40 20.61
C SER A 280 3.21 -17.96 20.20
N ILE A 281 4.24 -17.14 19.97
CA ILE A 281 4.10 -15.76 19.53
C ILE A 281 3.60 -15.72 18.07
N THR A 282 2.58 -14.89 17.85
CA THR A 282 2.16 -14.44 16.52
C THR A 282 2.48 -12.96 16.37
N VAL A 283 2.70 -12.54 15.13
CA VAL A 283 3.22 -11.22 14.81
C VAL A 283 2.42 -10.61 13.67
N THR A 284 1.99 -9.36 13.83
CA THR A 284 1.36 -8.60 12.74
C THR A 284 2.41 -7.73 12.06
N GLN A 285 2.59 -7.93 10.75
CA GLN A 285 3.49 -7.12 9.95
C GLN A 285 2.75 -5.89 9.39
N LEU A 286 3.33 -4.71 9.63
CA LEU A 286 2.87 -3.43 9.13
C LEU A 286 3.93 -2.87 8.17
N VAL A 287 3.54 -2.55 6.94
CA VAL A 287 4.34 -1.72 6.03
C VAL A 287 4.31 -0.29 6.58
N VAL A 288 5.47 0.32 6.76
CA VAL A 288 5.62 1.65 7.34
C VAL A 288 5.80 2.71 6.27
N ALA A 289 6.68 2.43 5.31
CA ALA A 289 7.02 3.30 4.20
C ALA A 289 7.70 2.48 3.10
N PHE A 290 8.07 3.14 2.01
CA PHE A 290 8.95 2.58 1.00
C PHE A 290 10.32 3.25 1.06
N ASP A 291 11.35 2.42 1.11
CA ASP A 291 12.75 2.81 0.95
C ASP A 291 13.13 2.66 -0.52
N GLY A 292 13.57 3.76 -1.14
CA GLY A 292 13.96 3.80 -2.55
C GLY A 292 15.35 4.41 -2.71
N LEU A 293 16.23 3.77 -3.47
CA LEU A 293 17.58 4.27 -3.74
C LEU A 293 17.66 4.90 -5.12
N SER A 294 18.16 6.13 -5.20
CA SER A 294 18.45 6.78 -6.48
C SER A 294 19.91 6.54 -6.84
N VAL A 295 20.16 5.91 -7.98
CA VAL A 295 21.47 5.95 -8.61
C VAL A 295 21.53 7.21 -9.46
N VAL A 296 22.53 8.04 -9.23
CA VAL A 296 22.57 9.41 -9.76
C VAL A 296 23.91 9.74 -10.39
N VAL A 297 23.87 10.67 -11.32
CA VAL A 297 25.02 11.30 -11.99
C VAL A 297 24.81 12.81 -12.06
N LYS A 298 25.88 13.55 -12.33
CA LYS A 298 25.78 15.00 -12.55
C LYS A 298 24.92 15.32 -13.77
N GLN A 299 23.88 16.13 -13.58
CA GLN A 299 23.01 16.54 -14.68
C GLN A 299 23.81 17.28 -15.78
N GLY A 300 23.67 16.81 -17.02
CA GLY A 300 24.38 17.33 -18.19
C GLY A 300 25.86 16.94 -18.28
N GLY A 301 26.39 16.20 -17.31
CA GLY A 301 27.77 15.67 -17.32
C GLY A 301 27.99 14.58 -18.37
N ALA A 302 29.23 14.11 -18.50
CA ALA A 302 29.60 13.07 -19.46
C ALA A 302 28.90 11.73 -19.14
N ALA A 303 28.82 11.36 -17.86
CA ALA A 303 28.09 10.18 -17.40
C ALA A 303 26.59 10.23 -17.76
N ASP A 304 25.94 11.37 -17.53
CA ASP A 304 24.51 11.60 -17.85
C ASP A 304 24.23 11.48 -19.35
N GLN A 305 25.10 12.05 -20.19
CA GLN A 305 24.99 11.94 -21.65
C GLN A 305 25.15 10.49 -22.13
N CYS A 306 26.11 9.75 -21.57
CA CYS A 306 26.32 8.34 -21.88
C CYS A 306 25.09 7.51 -21.52
N ILE A 307 24.63 7.58 -20.27
CA ILE A 307 23.51 6.77 -19.77
C ILE A 307 22.20 7.13 -20.46
N SER A 308 21.97 8.40 -20.78
CA SER A 308 20.83 8.82 -21.58
C SER A 308 20.82 8.18 -22.97
N GLY A 309 21.99 7.98 -23.59
CA GLY A 309 22.13 7.25 -24.84
C GLY A 309 21.88 5.75 -24.72
N LEU A 310 22.23 5.16 -23.57
CA LEU A 310 21.97 3.75 -23.25
C LEU A 310 20.49 3.46 -22.93
N GLY A 311 19.75 4.46 -22.47
CA GLY A 311 18.36 4.30 -22.01
C GLY A 311 18.24 3.83 -20.55
N GLY A 312 19.33 3.81 -19.79
CA GLY A 312 19.41 3.31 -18.41
C GLY A 312 20.59 2.38 -18.19
N LEU A 313 20.61 1.72 -17.04
CA LEU A 313 21.55 0.65 -16.70
C LEU A 313 20.81 -0.57 -16.17
N SER A 314 21.36 -1.76 -16.34
CA SER A 314 20.86 -2.95 -15.63
C SER A 314 21.46 -3.06 -14.23
N ALA A 315 20.81 -3.81 -13.34
CA ALA A 315 21.39 -4.16 -12.03
C ALA A 315 22.75 -4.88 -12.17
N ALA A 316 22.97 -5.63 -13.25
CA ALA A 316 24.25 -6.26 -13.58
C ALA A 316 25.34 -5.22 -13.91
N GLN A 317 24.99 -4.17 -14.66
CA GLN A 317 25.89 -3.05 -14.95
C GLN A 317 26.23 -2.26 -13.69
N LEU A 318 25.26 -2.02 -12.81
CA LEU A 318 25.53 -1.40 -11.51
C LEU A 318 26.48 -2.26 -10.67
N ARG A 319 26.26 -3.57 -10.61
CA ARG A 319 27.16 -4.50 -9.90
C ARG A 319 28.57 -4.48 -10.50
N TRP A 320 28.68 -4.42 -11.82
CA TRP A 320 29.97 -4.25 -12.49
C TRP A 320 30.62 -2.93 -12.04
N VAL A 321 29.96 -1.78 -12.26
CA VAL A 321 30.47 -0.44 -11.91
C VAL A 321 30.96 -0.36 -10.46
N PHE A 322 30.17 -0.83 -9.49
CA PHE A 322 30.47 -0.67 -8.07
C PHE A 322 31.36 -1.75 -7.47
N SER A 323 31.66 -2.85 -8.17
CA SER A 323 32.44 -3.96 -7.60
C SER A 323 33.95 -3.80 -7.78
N ALA A 324 34.72 -4.17 -6.75
CA ALA A 324 36.17 -4.35 -6.86
C ALA A 324 36.56 -5.66 -7.57
N ASN A 325 35.61 -6.56 -7.83
CA ASN A 325 35.87 -7.83 -8.49
C ASN A 325 36.24 -7.61 -9.96
N THR A 326 37.18 -8.42 -10.46
CA THR A 326 37.54 -8.47 -11.88
C THR A 326 36.39 -9.01 -12.74
N SER A 327 36.40 -8.69 -14.04
CA SER A 327 35.46 -9.24 -15.02
C SER A 327 35.37 -10.78 -14.96
N ALA A 328 36.51 -11.47 -14.76
CA ALA A 328 36.54 -12.92 -14.63
C ALA A 328 35.83 -13.44 -13.37
N GLU A 329 35.97 -12.74 -12.24
CA GLU A 329 35.28 -13.09 -10.98
C GLU A 329 33.78 -12.83 -11.08
N LEU A 330 33.38 -11.72 -11.72
CA LEU A 330 31.96 -11.41 -11.99
C LEU A 330 31.33 -12.45 -12.93
N SER A 331 32.03 -12.86 -13.99
CA SER A 331 31.58 -13.97 -14.85
C SER A 331 31.43 -15.28 -14.10
N ALA A 332 32.35 -15.59 -13.19
CA ALA A 332 32.24 -16.78 -12.34
C ALA A 332 31.03 -16.72 -11.37
N GLN A 333 30.52 -15.52 -11.10
CA GLN A 333 29.31 -15.26 -10.30
C GLN A 333 28.02 -15.22 -11.16
N GLY A 334 28.12 -15.49 -12.46
CA GLY A 334 26.97 -15.62 -13.36
C GLY A 334 26.64 -14.36 -14.18
N LEU A 335 27.49 -13.33 -14.16
CA LEU A 335 27.31 -12.14 -14.98
C LEU A 335 27.85 -12.37 -16.40
N ASP A 336 27.06 -12.01 -17.42
CA ASP A 336 27.53 -11.96 -18.79
C ASP A 336 28.25 -10.64 -19.04
N VAL A 337 29.55 -10.62 -18.74
CA VAL A 337 30.37 -9.42 -18.87
C VAL A 337 30.46 -8.96 -20.34
N SER A 338 30.30 -9.86 -21.31
CA SER A 338 30.31 -9.49 -22.73
C SER A 338 29.07 -8.70 -23.15
N SER A 339 27.97 -8.85 -22.42
CA SER A 339 26.76 -8.03 -22.56
C SER A 339 26.82 -6.75 -21.72
N ILE A 340 27.38 -6.84 -20.51
CA ILE A 340 27.47 -5.73 -19.56
C ILE A 340 28.42 -4.63 -20.04
N ALA A 341 29.61 -5.01 -20.50
CA ALA A 341 30.70 -4.13 -20.91
C ALA A 341 31.24 -4.59 -22.28
N PRO A 342 30.46 -4.47 -23.36
CA PRO A 342 30.79 -5.04 -24.67
C PRO A 342 32.02 -4.41 -25.34
N ASN A 343 32.49 -3.26 -24.84
CA ASN A 343 33.63 -2.53 -25.39
C ASN A 343 34.84 -2.51 -24.44
N ASP A 344 34.83 -3.30 -23.35
CA ASP A 344 35.95 -3.44 -22.40
C ASP A 344 37.26 -3.74 -23.14
N ASP A 345 38.21 -2.80 -23.05
CA ASP A 345 39.52 -2.89 -23.70
C ASP A 345 40.55 -3.71 -22.91
N GLN A 346 40.15 -4.18 -21.72
CA GLN A 346 40.87 -5.05 -20.80
C GLN A 346 42.14 -4.42 -20.22
N ASP A 347 42.20 -3.09 -20.12
CA ASP A 347 43.31 -2.39 -19.46
C ASP A 347 43.24 -2.41 -17.92
N GLY A 348 42.07 -2.80 -17.37
CA GLY A 348 41.80 -2.95 -15.94
C GLY A 348 41.26 -1.70 -15.25
N VAL A 349 41.01 -0.63 -16.01
CA VAL A 349 40.20 0.52 -15.61
C VAL A 349 38.75 0.24 -16.02
N ARG A 350 37.79 0.88 -15.34
CA ARG A 350 36.39 0.86 -15.75
C ARG A 350 36.07 2.21 -16.34
N GLU A 351 35.74 2.26 -17.62
CA GLU A 351 35.40 3.46 -18.36
C GLU A 351 33.93 3.47 -18.79
N TRP A 352 33.41 4.67 -19.05
CA TRP A 352 32.10 4.80 -19.68
C TRP A 352 32.08 4.21 -21.11
N SER A 353 33.21 4.27 -21.82
CA SER A 353 33.40 3.66 -23.14
C SER A 353 33.24 2.14 -23.12
N ASP A 354 33.52 1.46 -22.01
CA ASP A 354 33.37 0.00 -21.89
C ASP A 354 31.91 -0.44 -22.05
N LEU A 355 30.97 0.40 -21.56
CA LEU A 355 29.53 0.15 -21.66
C LEU A 355 29.01 0.43 -23.07
N SER A 356 29.54 1.44 -23.76
CA SER A 356 29.21 1.76 -25.14
C SER A 356 30.30 2.61 -25.81
N ALA A 357 30.65 2.27 -27.05
CA ALA A 357 31.59 3.03 -27.87
C ALA A 357 31.14 4.49 -28.17
N ASP A 358 29.87 4.82 -27.93
CA ASP A 358 29.34 6.20 -28.06
C ASP A 358 29.60 7.04 -26.80
N CYS A 359 30.06 6.43 -25.70
CA CYS A 359 30.37 7.10 -24.46
C CYS A 359 31.81 7.63 -24.43
N ALA A 360 32.09 8.54 -23.48
CA ALA A 360 33.42 9.10 -23.31
C ALA A 360 34.42 8.03 -22.81
N ASP A 361 35.62 8.05 -23.39
CA ASP A 361 36.75 7.24 -22.93
C ASP A 361 37.35 7.87 -21.66
N SER A 362 36.66 7.67 -20.54
CA SER A 362 36.95 8.32 -19.26
C SER A 362 36.56 7.42 -18.11
N ALA A 363 37.48 7.30 -17.14
CA ALA A 363 37.32 6.44 -15.98
C ALA A 363 36.08 6.82 -15.17
N ILE A 364 35.33 5.82 -14.74
CA ILE A 364 34.18 5.97 -13.85
C ILE A 364 34.69 6.25 -12.44
N THR A 365 34.21 7.32 -11.82
CA THR A 365 34.47 7.65 -10.42
C THR A 365 33.23 7.39 -9.58
N LEU A 366 33.42 6.94 -8.33
CA LEU A 366 32.33 6.51 -7.46
C LEU A 366 32.18 7.44 -6.26
N ALA A 367 30.94 7.75 -5.90
CA ALA A 367 30.58 8.41 -4.65
C ALA A 367 29.37 7.70 -4.02
N TYR A 368 29.52 7.11 -2.84
CA TYR A 368 28.46 6.29 -2.24
C TYR A 368 28.50 6.30 -0.71
N PRO A 369 27.42 5.90 -0.03
CA PRO A 369 27.36 5.93 1.43
C PRO A 369 28.39 4.98 2.05
N ASP A 370 28.86 5.30 3.26
CA ASP A 370 29.76 4.40 3.98
C ASP A 370 29.01 3.21 4.61
N ALA A 371 29.78 2.26 5.14
CA ALA A 371 29.25 1.00 5.68
C ALA A 371 28.39 1.15 6.95
N ASP A 372 28.33 2.32 7.56
CA ASP A 372 27.46 2.60 8.71
C ASP A 372 26.04 3.02 8.26
N SER A 373 25.82 3.23 6.95
CA SER A 373 24.54 3.61 6.35
C SER A 373 23.66 2.41 5.98
N GLY A 374 22.38 2.45 6.35
CA GLY A 374 21.38 1.47 5.87
C GLY A 374 21.20 1.48 4.34
N THR A 375 21.51 2.60 3.68
CA THR A 375 21.51 2.71 2.21
C THR A 375 22.65 1.89 1.60
N TYR A 376 23.83 1.88 2.22
CA TYR A 376 24.94 1.01 1.81
C TYR A 376 24.57 -0.46 1.95
N GLU A 377 23.99 -0.84 3.10
CA GLU A 377 23.56 -2.20 3.37
C GLU A 377 22.55 -2.66 2.31
N TYR A 378 21.54 -1.84 2.00
CA TYR A 378 20.55 -2.18 1.00
C TYR A 378 21.16 -2.35 -0.40
N PHE A 379 22.00 -1.42 -0.86
CA PHE A 379 22.64 -1.55 -2.18
C PHE A 379 23.55 -2.79 -2.24
N TYR A 380 24.25 -3.10 -1.15
CA TYR A 380 25.09 -4.29 -1.03
C TYR A 380 24.26 -5.59 -1.11
N GLU A 381 23.08 -5.62 -0.50
CA GLU A 381 22.14 -6.74 -0.62
C GLU A 381 21.57 -6.84 -2.06
N ALA A 382 20.98 -5.76 -2.57
CA ALA A 382 20.19 -5.76 -3.80
C ALA A 382 21.03 -5.88 -5.07
N ILE A 383 22.15 -5.15 -5.16
CA ILE A 383 22.97 -5.08 -6.36
C ILE A 383 24.17 -5.99 -6.25
N MET A 384 24.85 -6.00 -5.10
CA MET A 384 26.08 -6.77 -4.92
C MET A 384 25.82 -8.22 -4.53
N HIS A 385 24.58 -8.59 -4.17
CA HIS A 385 24.20 -9.92 -3.67
C HIS A 385 25.06 -10.36 -2.48
N GLU A 386 25.45 -9.40 -1.64
CA GLU A 386 26.35 -9.60 -0.51
C GLU A 386 27.73 -10.20 -0.90
N HIS A 387 28.16 -10.01 -2.15
CA HIS A 387 29.42 -10.54 -2.68
C HIS A 387 30.47 -9.46 -2.97
N GLY A 388 31.71 -9.75 -2.56
CA GLY A 388 32.87 -8.95 -2.91
C GLY A 388 32.94 -7.63 -2.13
N ALA A 389 33.93 -6.82 -2.47
CA ALA A 389 34.05 -5.46 -1.94
C ALA A 389 33.60 -4.44 -2.99
N PHE A 390 33.23 -3.25 -2.52
CA PHE A 390 33.05 -2.10 -3.41
C PHE A 390 34.39 -1.65 -4.00
N ALA A 391 34.38 -1.18 -5.24
CA ALA A 391 35.50 -0.48 -5.85
C ALA A 391 35.78 0.84 -5.10
N SER A 392 37.00 1.34 -5.19
CA SER A 392 37.40 2.57 -4.47
C SER A 392 36.63 3.79 -4.98
N GLY A 393 36.15 4.62 -4.06
CA GLY A 393 35.42 5.85 -4.34
C GLY A 393 35.36 6.77 -3.12
N GLU A 394 34.73 7.92 -3.28
CA GLU A 394 34.38 8.81 -2.16
C GLU A 394 33.28 8.13 -1.33
N GLN A 395 33.51 7.97 -0.03
CA GLN A 395 32.56 7.37 0.90
C GLN A 395 32.23 8.34 2.03
N SER A 396 30.94 8.48 2.34
CA SER A 396 30.48 9.35 3.42
C SER A 396 29.10 8.96 3.94
N ALA A 397 28.89 9.05 5.25
CA ALA A 397 27.57 9.06 5.86
C ALA A 397 26.79 10.38 5.64
N ASP A 398 27.44 11.45 5.14
CA ASP A 398 26.79 12.73 4.82
C ASP A 398 26.51 12.83 3.32
N ASP A 399 25.24 12.75 2.94
CA ASP A 399 24.84 12.80 1.54
C ASP A 399 25.25 14.11 0.83
N ASN A 400 25.46 15.23 1.56
CA ASN A 400 25.97 16.47 0.96
C ASN A 400 27.40 16.33 0.43
N VAL A 401 28.22 15.50 1.10
CA VAL A 401 29.57 15.19 0.65
C VAL A 401 29.50 14.39 -0.64
N LEU A 402 28.58 13.43 -0.72
CA LEU A 402 28.35 12.63 -1.94
C LEU A 402 27.89 13.50 -3.11
N VAL A 403 26.92 14.41 -2.89
CA VAL A 403 26.47 15.37 -3.91
C VAL A 403 27.60 16.30 -4.37
N THR A 404 28.45 16.75 -3.43
CA THR A 404 29.61 17.59 -3.78
C THR A 404 30.60 16.82 -4.66
N ALA A 405 30.86 15.55 -4.36
CA ALA A 405 31.71 14.70 -5.20
C ALA A 405 31.10 14.48 -6.59
N LEU A 406 29.81 14.13 -6.65
CA LEU A 406 29.08 13.88 -7.91
C LEU A 406 29.04 15.12 -8.80
N THR A 407 28.76 16.30 -8.24
CA THR A 407 28.67 17.54 -9.02
C THR A 407 30.05 18.09 -9.41
N GLY A 408 31.09 17.72 -8.68
CA GLY A 408 32.48 18.08 -8.94
C GLY A 408 33.12 17.34 -10.11
N ASP A 409 32.60 16.17 -10.50
CA ASP A 409 33.16 15.32 -11.54
C ASP A 409 32.10 14.90 -12.57
N GLU A 410 32.34 15.18 -13.85
CA GLU A 410 31.40 14.87 -14.94
C GLU A 410 31.30 13.36 -15.25
N ASN A 411 32.21 12.54 -14.72
CA ASN A 411 32.25 11.10 -14.92
C ASN A 411 31.79 10.32 -13.68
N ALA A 412 31.39 11.01 -12.61
CA ALA A 412 31.02 10.37 -11.36
C ALA A 412 29.60 9.78 -11.41
N ILE A 413 29.47 8.60 -10.80
CA ILE A 413 28.20 7.94 -10.50
C ILE A 413 28.14 7.61 -9.00
N GLY A 414 26.96 7.70 -8.43
CA GLY A 414 26.72 7.44 -7.03
C GLY A 414 25.32 6.97 -6.74
N TYR A 415 25.03 6.67 -5.47
CA TYR A 415 23.67 6.39 -5.03
C TYR A 415 23.41 6.92 -3.62
N PHE A 416 22.15 7.23 -3.33
CA PHE A 416 21.65 7.58 -1.99
C PHE A 416 20.11 7.51 -1.97
N GLY A 417 19.49 7.82 -0.82
CA GLY A 417 18.03 7.75 -0.65
C GLY A 417 17.24 8.65 -1.62
N TYR A 418 16.10 8.17 -2.09
CA TYR A 418 15.30 8.84 -3.11
C TYR A 418 14.79 10.23 -2.69
N ALA A 419 14.35 10.40 -1.44
CA ALA A 419 13.90 11.71 -0.96
C ALA A 419 15.01 12.77 -1.07
N TYR A 420 16.26 12.40 -0.77
CA TYR A 420 17.40 13.29 -0.90
C TYR A 420 17.71 13.64 -2.36
N TYR A 421 17.47 12.71 -3.29
CA TYR A 421 17.51 13.02 -4.73
C TYR A 421 16.41 14.01 -5.13
N GLN A 422 15.20 13.90 -4.59
CA GLN A 422 14.12 14.84 -4.90
C GLN A 422 14.49 16.30 -4.59
N GLU A 423 15.29 16.53 -3.55
CA GLU A 423 15.78 17.86 -3.19
C GLU A 423 16.90 18.38 -4.13
N ASN A 424 17.55 17.48 -4.88
CA ASN A 424 18.73 17.76 -5.71
C ASN A 424 18.51 17.57 -7.22
N GLN A 425 17.26 17.40 -7.68
CA GLN A 425 16.92 17.17 -9.09
C GLN A 425 17.35 18.28 -10.06
N ALA A 426 17.64 19.48 -9.54
CA ALA A 426 18.10 20.60 -10.34
C ALA A 426 19.57 20.49 -10.78
N ILE A 427 20.33 19.55 -10.21
CA ILE A 427 21.77 19.39 -10.45
C ILE A 427 22.21 17.93 -10.65
N LEU A 428 21.34 16.96 -10.35
CA LEU A 428 21.59 15.53 -10.53
C LEU A 428 20.50 14.91 -11.42
N THR A 429 20.89 13.92 -12.22
CA THR A 429 19.97 13.04 -12.96
C THR A 429 19.95 11.67 -12.29
N ALA A 430 18.75 11.19 -11.93
CA ALA A 430 18.59 9.78 -11.54
C ALA A 430 18.49 8.86 -12.75
N ILE A 431 19.16 7.71 -12.66
CA ILE A 431 19.27 6.73 -13.72
C ILE A 431 18.08 5.77 -13.68
N ALA A 432 17.54 5.44 -14.85
CA ALA A 432 16.59 4.34 -14.99
C ALA A 432 17.33 3.00 -14.84
N VAL A 433 16.79 2.09 -14.01
CA VAL A 433 17.41 0.80 -13.71
C VAL A 433 16.49 -0.34 -14.16
N SER A 434 17.06 -1.29 -14.89
CA SER A 434 16.40 -2.56 -15.24
C SER A 434 16.75 -3.63 -14.21
N ASP A 435 15.78 -4.45 -13.82
CA ASP A 435 15.92 -5.56 -12.84
C ASP A 435 16.66 -6.79 -13.41
N ASN A 436 17.56 -6.56 -14.36
CA ASN A 436 18.38 -7.61 -14.92
C ASN A 436 19.72 -7.72 -14.18
N HIS A 437 19.92 -8.83 -13.49
CA HIS A 437 21.14 -9.12 -12.73
C HIS A 437 22.22 -9.88 -13.52
N THR A 438 22.03 -10.11 -14.83
CA THR A 438 22.90 -10.98 -15.63
C THR A 438 23.50 -10.31 -16.86
N HIS A 439 22.74 -9.47 -17.57
CA HIS A 439 23.08 -8.86 -18.86
C HIS A 439 23.16 -7.33 -18.76
N GLY A 440 23.81 -6.69 -19.72
CA GLY A 440 23.76 -5.24 -19.89
C GLY A 440 22.39 -4.78 -20.39
N ILE A 441 22.11 -3.48 -20.26
CA ILE A 441 20.80 -2.92 -20.61
C ILE A 441 20.36 -3.20 -22.05
N ALA A 442 21.29 -3.30 -23.00
CA ALA A 442 20.98 -3.58 -24.41
C ALA A 442 20.39 -4.99 -24.65
N ASP A 443 20.70 -5.94 -23.76
CA ASP A 443 20.22 -7.33 -23.83
C ASP A 443 19.26 -7.68 -22.68
N ALA A 444 18.89 -6.71 -21.83
CA ALA A 444 17.93 -6.89 -20.77
C ALA A 444 16.51 -7.05 -21.35
N PRO A 445 15.78 -8.13 -21.04
CA PRO A 445 14.39 -8.28 -21.44
C PRO A 445 13.43 -7.37 -20.66
N GLU A 446 13.83 -6.90 -19.47
CA GLU A 446 13.08 -5.97 -18.64
C GLU A 446 13.41 -4.50 -18.98
N ASP A 447 12.38 -3.66 -19.08
CA ASP A 447 12.55 -2.22 -19.26
C ASP A 447 13.23 -1.58 -18.05
N ALA A 448 14.07 -0.56 -18.30
CA ALA A 448 14.61 0.25 -17.22
C ALA A 448 13.56 1.23 -16.68
N VAL A 449 13.43 1.30 -15.36
CA VAL A 449 12.48 2.16 -14.66
C VAL A 449 13.24 3.24 -13.89
N ALA A 450 12.84 4.50 -14.05
CA ALA A 450 13.39 5.60 -13.26
C ALA A 450 12.70 5.70 -11.88
N PRO A 451 13.40 6.16 -10.84
CA PRO A 451 12.79 6.38 -9.55
C PRO A 451 11.82 7.57 -9.58
N SER A 452 10.64 7.35 -9.01
CA SER A 452 9.58 8.33 -8.80
C SER A 452 8.76 7.87 -7.59
N PRO A 453 7.89 8.71 -6.99
CA PRO A 453 7.07 8.26 -5.87
C PRO A 453 6.21 7.06 -6.28
N ALA A 454 5.62 7.11 -7.47
CA ALA A 454 4.77 6.03 -8.00
C ALA A 454 5.56 4.75 -8.31
N SER A 455 6.78 4.83 -8.84
CA SER A 455 7.56 3.63 -9.15
C SER A 455 8.19 3.00 -7.92
N VAL A 456 8.54 3.80 -6.90
CA VAL A 456 9.03 3.33 -5.60
C VAL A 456 7.91 2.69 -4.78
N SER A 457 6.78 3.39 -4.56
CA SER A 457 5.67 2.85 -3.77
C SER A 457 4.90 1.75 -4.52
N GLY A 458 4.82 1.84 -5.84
CA GLY A 458 4.17 0.83 -6.69
C GLY A 458 5.02 -0.43 -6.91
N GLY A 459 6.23 -0.50 -6.36
CA GLY A 459 7.10 -1.68 -6.47
C GLY A 459 7.63 -1.98 -7.86
N THR A 460 7.56 -1.02 -8.80
CA THR A 460 8.04 -1.21 -10.18
C THR A 460 9.51 -0.81 -10.34
N TYR A 461 10.05 0.01 -9.43
CA TYR A 461 11.46 0.38 -9.39
C TYR A 461 12.30 -0.68 -8.64
N THR A 462 12.27 -1.91 -9.12
CA THR A 462 13.03 -3.05 -8.59
C THR A 462 14.41 -3.14 -9.25
N PRO A 463 15.48 -3.53 -8.53
CA PRO A 463 15.51 -4.02 -7.15
C PRO A 463 15.78 -2.92 -6.10
N LEU A 464 15.71 -1.64 -6.49
CA LEU A 464 16.14 -0.49 -5.69
C LEU A 464 15.01 0.22 -4.93
N ALA A 465 13.83 -0.39 -4.86
CA ALA A 465 12.75 -0.01 -3.97
C ALA A 465 12.28 -1.22 -3.15
N ARG A 466 12.01 -0.99 -1.86
CA ARG A 466 11.45 -2.01 -0.97
C ARG A 466 10.51 -1.41 0.06
N PRO A 467 9.45 -2.14 0.46
CA PRO A 467 8.72 -1.82 1.67
C PRO A 467 9.63 -2.01 2.90
N ILE A 468 9.44 -1.14 3.89
CA ILE A 468 9.98 -1.34 5.23
C ILE A 468 8.86 -1.64 6.22
N PHE A 469 9.17 -2.41 7.25
CA PHE A 469 8.19 -3.06 8.10
C PHE A 469 8.46 -2.85 9.59
N MET A 470 7.38 -2.63 10.33
CA MET A 470 7.31 -2.85 11.77
C MET A 470 6.52 -4.12 12.03
N ASN A 471 7.09 -5.05 12.80
CA ASN A 471 6.45 -6.33 13.10
C ASN A 471 6.06 -6.35 14.58
N VAL A 472 4.77 -6.31 14.86
CA VAL A 472 4.21 -6.15 16.21
C VAL A 472 3.95 -7.51 16.82
N ASN A 473 4.53 -7.78 18.00
CA ASN A 473 4.13 -8.94 18.79
C ASN A 473 2.66 -8.81 19.21
N ASN A 474 1.82 -9.78 18.81
CA ASN A 474 0.39 -9.73 19.04
C ASN A 474 -0.01 -9.81 20.52
N ASP A 475 0.89 -10.20 21.42
CA ASP A 475 0.65 -10.15 22.87
C ASP A 475 0.78 -8.72 23.44
N ASN A 476 1.34 -7.77 22.67
CA ASN A 476 1.74 -6.45 23.15
C ASN A 476 0.94 -5.29 22.55
N TRP A 477 -0.18 -5.54 21.87
CA TRP A 477 -1.04 -4.49 21.29
C TRP A 477 -1.48 -3.45 22.32
N GLY A 478 -1.77 -3.84 23.56
CA GLY A 478 -2.10 -2.90 24.63
C GLY A 478 -1.00 -1.90 24.98
N THR A 479 0.26 -2.24 24.70
CA THR A 479 1.42 -1.37 24.93
C THR A 479 1.68 -0.46 23.72
N VAL A 480 1.48 -0.95 22.50
CA VAL A 480 1.95 -0.26 21.28
C VAL A 480 0.86 0.45 20.47
N SER A 481 -0.42 0.16 20.70
CA SER A 481 -1.53 0.68 19.88
C SER A 481 -1.55 2.21 19.79
N GLY A 482 -1.35 2.90 20.91
CA GLY A 482 -1.34 4.36 20.94
C GLY A 482 -0.20 4.97 20.13
N PHE A 483 0.99 4.37 20.22
CA PHE A 483 2.16 4.77 19.42
C PHE A 483 1.91 4.53 17.93
N LEU A 484 1.39 3.37 17.54
CA LEU A 484 1.14 3.03 16.13
C LEU A 484 0.01 3.85 15.52
N LEU A 485 -1.07 4.14 16.26
CA LEU A 485 -2.12 5.05 15.81
C LEU A 485 -1.56 6.44 15.52
N TRP A 486 -0.65 6.93 16.37
CA TRP A 486 0.01 8.21 16.12
C TRP A 486 1.01 8.15 14.96
N ALA A 487 1.82 7.09 14.88
CA ALA A 487 2.79 6.90 13.80
C ALA A 487 2.12 6.88 12.41
N PHE A 488 0.94 6.26 12.30
CA PHE A 488 0.15 6.24 11.08
C PHE A 488 -0.84 7.42 10.96
N SER A 489 -0.82 8.40 11.87
CA SER A 489 -1.60 9.62 11.74
C SER A 489 -0.99 10.57 10.69
N GLY A 490 -1.64 11.71 10.44
CA GLY A 490 -1.08 12.75 9.57
C GLY A 490 0.29 13.25 10.05
N ASP A 491 0.47 13.45 11.35
CA ASP A 491 1.72 13.92 11.95
C ASP A 491 2.84 12.89 11.77
N GLY A 492 2.57 11.62 12.12
CA GLY A 492 3.55 10.54 11.95
C GLY A 492 3.88 10.28 10.47
N SER A 493 2.90 10.39 9.57
CA SER A 493 3.13 10.24 8.14
C SER A 493 4.00 11.37 7.56
N ALA A 494 3.92 12.59 8.10
CA ALA A 494 4.77 13.70 7.69
C ALA A 494 6.25 13.43 7.99
N VAL A 495 6.55 12.81 9.14
CA VAL A 495 7.91 12.43 9.54
C VAL A 495 8.57 11.47 8.54
N ILE A 496 7.81 10.60 7.88
CA ILE A 496 8.33 9.62 6.92
C ILE A 496 9.15 10.29 5.81
N SER A 497 8.62 11.38 5.23
CA SER A 497 9.32 12.13 4.19
C SER A 497 10.49 12.94 4.74
N GLU A 498 10.38 13.48 5.96
CA GLU A 498 11.45 14.23 6.61
C GLU A 498 12.70 13.37 6.87
N VAL A 499 12.52 12.08 7.17
CA VAL A 499 13.63 11.14 7.37
C VAL A 499 14.05 10.41 6.09
N GLY A 500 13.46 10.76 4.95
CA GLY A 500 13.95 10.38 3.63
C GLY A 500 13.27 9.18 2.96
N TYR A 501 12.12 8.71 3.47
CA TYR A 501 11.36 7.62 2.87
C TYR A 501 10.15 8.12 2.06
N VAL A 502 9.63 7.25 1.20
CA VAL A 502 8.41 7.50 0.43
C VAL A 502 7.19 7.02 1.26
N PRO A 503 6.22 7.90 1.56
CA PRO A 503 4.99 7.51 2.26
C PRO A 503 4.20 6.44 1.53
N LEU A 504 3.36 5.73 2.28
CA LEU A 504 2.40 4.78 1.73
C LEU A 504 1.36 5.51 0.86
N ASP A 505 0.89 4.83 -0.19
CA ASP A 505 -0.33 5.28 -0.88
C ASP A 505 -1.57 5.08 -0.01
N ASP A 506 -2.67 5.72 -0.38
CA ASP A 506 -3.92 5.70 0.40
C ASP A 506 -4.42 4.28 0.66
N ALA A 507 -4.30 3.39 -0.32
CA ALA A 507 -4.79 2.02 -0.22
C ALA A 507 -3.96 1.19 0.77
N THR A 508 -2.64 1.26 0.67
CA THR A 508 -1.72 0.56 1.58
C THR A 508 -1.81 1.14 2.97
N TRP A 509 -1.85 2.47 3.11
CA TRP A 509 -2.02 3.14 4.39
C TRP A 509 -3.32 2.71 5.08
N MET A 510 -4.45 2.69 4.36
CA MET A 510 -5.74 2.23 4.90
C MET A 510 -5.68 0.78 5.37
N GLU A 511 -5.03 -0.10 4.62
CA GLU A 511 -4.89 -1.51 5.00
C GLU A 511 -4.02 -1.65 6.26
N MET A 512 -2.94 -0.89 6.40
CA MET A 512 -2.12 -0.88 7.62
C MET A 512 -2.90 -0.35 8.82
N HIS A 513 -3.64 0.74 8.59
CA HIS A 513 -4.49 1.33 9.61
C HIS A 513 -5.60 0.37 10.05
N ARG A 514 -6.22 -0.37 9.11
CA ARG A 514 -7.17 -1.44 9.41
C ARG A 514 -6.53 -2.53 10.27
N ARG A 515 -5.32 -2.99 9.93
CA ARG A 515 -4.61 -4.02 10.73
C ARG A 515 -4.36 -3.56 12.15
N ILE A 516 -3.91 -2.31 12.31
CA ILE A 516 -3.77 -1.69 13.63
C ILE A 516 -5.11 -1.76 14.36
N LEU A 517 -6.19 -1.26 13.77
CA LEU A 517 -7.52 -1.23 14.40
C LEU A 517 -8.13 -2.61 14.70
N ALA A 518 -7.80 -3.62 13.91
CA ALA A 518 -8.32 -4.98 14.09
C ALA A 518 -7.70 -5.67 15.31
N GLU A 519 -6.42 -5.39 15.60
CA GLU A 519 -5.64 -6.06 16.63
C GLU A 519 -5.43 -5.19 17.88
N GLY A 520 -5.46 -3.88 17.69
CA GLY A 520 -5.19 -2.91 18.74
C GLY A 520 -6.28 -2.86 19.81
N THR A 521 -5.90 -2.30 20.96
CA THR A 521 -6.82 -2.05 22.07
C THR A 521 -6.93 -0.55 22.27
N TYR A 522 -8.15 -0.04 22.34
CA TYR A 522 -8.46 1.40 22.29
C TYR A 522 -9.36 1.84 23.44
#